data_AF-A0A4R0XBI2-F1
#
_entry.id   AF-A0A4R0XBI2-F1
#
_cell.length_a   1.000
_cell.length_b   1.000
_cell.length_c   1.000
_cell.angle_alpha   90.00
_cell.angle_beta   90.00
_cell.angle_gamma   90.00
#
_symmetry.space_group_name_H-M   'P 1'
#
loop_
_entity.id
_entity.type
_entity.pdbx_description
1 polymer ?
#
loop_
_entity_poly.entity_id
_entity_poly.type
_entity_poly.pdbx_seq_one_letter_code
_entity_poly.pdbx_strand_id
1 'polypeptide(L)' 'MDHAAARAEETRAMERVLNATKQVQTAFAALQSQFPPDGSGRPSQMALQTFDAALQELEDAQSEFDTILNDLLDGNR' A
#
# COMPACT_ATOMS: atom_id res chain seq x y z
N MET A 1 -26.00 10.83 5.63
CA MET A 1 -25.16 10.18 4.60
C MET A 1 -25.89 8.99 4.03
N ASP A 2 -25.61 8.60 2.80
CA ASP A 2 -26.08 7.31 2.27
C ASP A 2 -25.18 6.19 2.83
N HIS A 3 -25.74 5.34 3.70
CA HIS A 3 -25.02 4.21 4.31
C HIS A 3 -24.48 3.21 3.28
N ALA A 4 -25.00 3.19 2.05
CA ALA A 4 -24.41 2.39 0.97
C ALA A 4 -23.11 3.01 0.44
N ALA A 5 -23.05 4.34 0.34
CA ALA A 5 -21.86 5.06 -0.10
C ALA A 5 -20.71 4.95 0.93
N ALA A 6 -21.02 5.08 2.23
CA ALA A 6 -20.03 4.92 3.30
C ALA A 6 -19.42 3.51 3.31
N ARG A 7 -20.24 2.46 3.22
CA ARG A 7 -19.76 1.07 3.13
C ARG A 7 -18.93 0.80 1.87
N ALA A 8 -19.28 1.43 0.75
CA ALA A 8 -18.49 1.32 -0.48
C ALA A 8 -17.12 2.00 -0.35
N GLU A 9 -17.04 3.12 0.37
CA GLU A 9 -15.78 3.80 0.68
C GLU A 9 -14.88 2.98 1.60
N GLU A 10 -15.44 2.41 2.67
CA GLU A 10 -14.73 1.49 3.58
C GLU A 10 -14.13 0.29 2.81
N THR A 11 -14.94 -0.31 1.92
CA THR A 11 -14.49 -1.45 1.10
C THR A 11 -13.34 -1.04 0.18
N ARG A 12 -13.43 0.14 -0.45
CA ARG A 12 -12.36 0.66 -1.33
C ARG A 12 -11.09 0.96 -0.57
N ALA A 13 -11.18 1.50 0.65
CA ALA A 13 -10.01 1.76 1.48
C ALA A 13 -9.26 0.46 1.82
N MET A 14 -10.01 -0.59 2.20
CA MET A 14 -9.43 -1.93 2.41
C MET A 14 -8.81 -2.52 1.14
N GLU A 15 -9.47 -2.38 -0.01
CA GLU A 15 -8.93 -2.80 -1.30
C GLU A 15 -7.64 -2.04 -1.66
N ARG A 16 -7.56 -0.74 -1.35
CA ARG A 16 -6.37 0.08 -1.56
C ARG A 16 -5.20 -0.43 -0.73
N VAL A 17 -5.40 -0.69 0.57
CA VAL A 17 -4.38 -1.28 1.45
C VAL A 17 -3.89 -2.64 0.92
N LEU A 18 -4.81 -3.50 0.49
CA LEU A 18 -4.46 -4.80 -0.09
C LEU A 18 -3.61 -4.64 -1.37
N ASN A 19 -3.99 -3.71 -2.24
CA ASN A 19 -3.27 -3.48 -3.49
C ASN A 19 -1.89 -2.85 -3.24
N ALA A 20 -1.77 -1.90 -2.33
CA ALA A 20 -0.49 -1.31 -1.94
C ALA A 20 0.45 -2.37 -1.34
N THR A 21 -0.07 -3.27 -0.50
CA THR A 21 0.70 -4.38 0.06
C THR A 21 1.25 -5.31 -1.04
N LYS A 22 0.44 -5.62 -2.06
CA LYS A 22 0.89 -6.41 -3.23
C LYS A 22 1.94 -5.68 -4.06
N GLN A 23 1.84 -4.35 -4.18
CA GLN A 23 2.84 -3.54 -4.86
C GLN A 23 4.18 -3.57 -4.11
N VAL A 24 4.17 -3.41 -2.78
CA VAL A 24 5.37 -3.55 -1.95
C VAL A 24 6.00 -4.92 -2.12
N GLN A 25 5.20 -6.00 -2.06
CA GLN A 25 5.69 -7.36 -2.27
C GLN A 25 6.36 -7.52 -3.65
N THR A 26 5.72 -7.00 -4.69
CA THR A 26 6.21 -7.08 -6.08
C THR A 26 7.50 -6.29 -6.27
N ALA A 27 7.55 -5.05 -5.78
CA ALA A 27 8.72 -4.19 -5.85
C ALA A 27 9.89 -4.77 -5.05
N PHE A 28 9.60 -5.37 -3.88
CA PHE A 28 10.61 -6.05 -3.08
C PHE A 28 11.18 -7.28 -3.78
N ALA A 29 10.35 -8.11 -4.40
CA ALA A 29 10.82 -9.26 -5.18
C ALA A 29 11.72 -8.83 -6.36
N ALA A 30 11.34 -7.74 -7.05
CA ALA A 30 12.14 -7.16 -8.12
C ALA A 30 13.46 -6.52 -7.63
N LEU A 31 13.47 -6.00 -6.40
CA LEU A 31 14.66 -5.50 -5.74
C LEU A 31 15.59 -6.66 -5.33
N GLN A 32 15.02 -7.73 -4.77
CA GLN A 32 15.74 -8.93 -4.33
C GLN A 32 16.45 -9.65 -5.49
N SER A 33 15.85 -9.72 -6.67
CA SER A 33 16.46 -10.37 -7.84
C SER A 33 17.76 -9.69 -8.32
N GLN A 34 18.09 -8.50 -7.80
CA GLN A 34 19.33 -7.79 -8.10
C GLN A 34 20.45 -8.11 -7.10
N PHE A 35 20.16 -8.86 -6.04
CA PHE A 35 21.13 -9.39 -5.10
C PHE A 35 21.57 -10.81 -5.48
N PRO A 36 22.74 -11.29 -5.02
CA PRO A 36 23.19 -12.64 -5.30
C PRO A 36 22.22 -13.69 -4.71
N PRO A 37 22.04 -14.85 -5.35
CA PRO A 37 22.83 -15.38 -6.48
C PRO A 37 22.41 -14.87 -7.88
N ASP A 38 21.21 -14.30 -8.02
CA ASP A 38 20.63 -13.97 -9.33
C ASP A 38 21.16 -12.65 -9.90
N GLY A 39 21.54 -11.71 -9.04
CA GLY A 39 22.01 -10.39 -9.41
C GLY A 39 23.43 -10.05 -8.96
N SER A 40 23.89 -8.86 -9.32
CA SER A 40 25.25 -8.37 -9.08
C SER A 40 25.50 -7.88 -7.64
N GLY A 41 24.47 -7.87 -6.78
CA GLY A 41 24.54 -7.26 -5.45
C GLY A 41 24.46 -5.75 -5.45
N ARG A 42 24.13 -5.15 -6.59
CA ARG A 42 23.95 -3.70 -6.76
C ARG A 42 22.58 -3.43 -7.35
N PRO A 43 21.55 -3.19 -6.51
CA PRO A 43 20.26 -2.79 -7.02
C PRO A 43 20.37 -1.45 -7.76
N SER A 44 19.66 -1.35 -8.87
CA SER A 44 19.52 -0.12 -9.65
C SER A 44 18.76 0.94 -8.85
N GLN A 45 19.09 2.21 -9.10
CA GLN A 45 18.38 3.35 -8.50
C GLN A 45 16.87 3.28 -8.77
N MET A 46 16.48 2.87 -9.98
CA MET A 46 15.07 2.71 -10.36
C MET A 46 14.35 1.68 -9.47
N ALA A 47 14.98 0.56 -9.15
CA ALA A 47 14.37 -0.46 -8.30
C ALA A 47 14.23 -0.01 -6.85
N LEU A 48 15.21 0.74 -6.32
CA LEU A 48 15.11 1.37 -5.01
C LEU A 48 13.95 2.37 -4.97
N GLN A 49 13.88 3.27 -5.95
CA GLN A 49 12.78 4.25 -6.05
C GLN A 49 11.41 3.59 -6.20
N THR A 50 11.33 2.48 -6.94
CA THR A 50 10.07 1.73 -7.10
C THR A 50 9.62 1.10 -5.79
N PHE A 51 10.57 0.57 -5.02
CA PHE A 51 10.29 0.01 -3.70
C PHE A 51 9.88 1.09 -2.69
N ASP A 52 10.61 2.21 -2.65
CA ASP A 52 10.29 3.35 -1.79
C ASP A 52 8.90 3.93 -2.09
N ALA A 53 8.56 4.09 -3.38
CA ALA A 53 7.24 4.57 -3.79
C ALA A 53 6.11 3.59 -3.39
N ALA A 54 6.36 2.28 -3.47
CA ALA A 54 5.39 1.28 -3.03
C ALA A 54 5.18 1.31 -1.52
N LEU A 55 6.24 1.54 -0.73
CA LEU A 55 6.14 1.71 0.73
C LEU A 55 5.34 2.97 1.07
N GLN A 56 5.60 4.09 0.40
CA GLN A 56 4.84 5.33 0.60
C GLN A 56 3.36 5.14 0.31
N GLU A 57 3.01 4.46 -0.79
CA GLU A 57 1.60 4.20 -1.13
C GLU A 57 0.91 3.30 -0.08
N LEU A 58 1.64 2.35 0.52
CA LEU A 58 1.11 1.54 1.62
C LEU A 58 0.84 2.38 2.87
N GLU A 59 1.76 3.28 3.24
CA GLU A 59 1.57 4.20 4.36
C GLU A 59 0.37 5.12 4.13
N ASP A 60 0.25 5.68 2.93
CA ASP A 60 -0.86 6.57 2.55
C ASP A 60 -2.20 5.82 2.59
N ALA A 61 -2.25 4.58 2.07
CA ALA A 61 -3.45 3.74 2.09
C ALA A 61 -3.85 3.33 3.53
N GLN A 62 -2.88 3.03 4.39
CA GLN A 62 -3.14 2.72 5.79
C GLN A 62 -3.67 3.93 6.56
N SER A 63 -3.08 5.12 6.34
CA SER A 63 -3.53 6.36 6.97
C SER A 63 -4.96 6.74 6.57
N GLU A 64 -5.32 6.57 5.29
CA GLU A 64 -6.69 6.78 4.82
C GLU A 64 -7.66 5.78 5.46
N PHE A 65 -7.30 4.49 5.49
CA PHE A 65 -8.12 3.46 6.12
C PHE A 65 -8.32 3.74 7.63
N ASP A 66 -7.27 4.11 8.35
CA ASP A 66 -7.34 4.45 9.77
C ASP A 66 -8.23 5.66 10.01
N THR A 67 -8.20 6.66 9.13
CA THR A 67 -9.10 7.82 9.20
C THR A 67 -10.56 7.38 9.06
N ILE A 68 -10.86 6.55 8.04
CA ILE A 68 -12.21 6.04 7.81
C ILE A 68 -12.69 5.16 8.99
N LEU A 69 -11.80 4.33 9.54
CA LEU A 69 -12.11 3.47 10.68
C LEU A 69 -12.38 4.29 11.95
N ASN A 70 -11.58 5.33 12.21
CA ASN A 70 -11.79 6.22 13.35
C ASN A 70 -13.13 6.97 13.22
N ASP A 71 -13.44 7.50 12.03
CA ASP A 71 -14.72 8.17 11.78
C ASP A 71 -15.92 7.22 11.97
N LEU A 72 -15.77 5.95 11.58
CA LEU A 72 -16.77 4.89 11.83
C LEU A 72 -16.95 4.60 13.32
N LEU A 73 -15.85 4.48 14.07
CA LEU A 73 -15.88 4.17 15.50
C LEU A 73 -16.41 5.32 16.36
N ASP A 74 -16.12 6.56 15.97
CA ASP A 74 -16.59 7.76 16.65
C ASP A 74 -18.08 8.06 16.37
N GLY A 75 -18.71 7.32 15.46
CA GLY A 75 -20.11 7.55 15.05
C GLY A 75 -20.29 8.85 14.26
N ASN A 76 -19.21 9.38 13.68
CA ASN A 76 -19.21 10.56 12.82
C ASN A 76 -19.72 10.25 11.39
N ARG A 77 -20.10 8.98 11.12
CA ARG A 77 -20.61 8.49 9.84
C ARG A 77 -21.93 7.73 9.97
#